data_AF-A0A9D1WT35-F1
#
_entry.id   AF-A0A9D1WT35-F1
#
_cell.length_a   1.000
_cell.length_b   1.000
_cell.length_c   1.000
_cell.angle_alpha   90.00
_cell.angle_beta   90.00
_cell.angle_gamma   90.00
#
_symmetry.space_group_name_H-M   'P 1'
#
loop_
_entity.id
_entity.type
_entity.pdbx_description
1 polymer ?
#
loop_
_entity_poly.entity_id
_entity_poly.type
_entity_poly.pdbx_seq_one_letter_code
_entity_poly.pdbx_strand_id
1 'polypeptide(L)'
;MRYSEQFMEHIEYSFAAFCRIVLRNAALNAYRDFRQKKKREVSLDYLMSKMSFEPFTTDNYFEQYKPTTFVVKGQKVTVVSERLADALSKLSEQRRTVLLMYFFLGYTDTEVGKEYGRSRSTANYWKLSALKNLRKELEKTNYEE
;
A
#
# COMPACT_ATOMS: atom_id res chain seq x y z
N MET A 1 -57.32 -32.63 -35.23
CA MET A 1 -57.87 -32.77 -33.86
C MET A 1 -58.09 -31.36 -33.33
N ARG A 2 -59.34 -30.89 -33.16
CA ARG A 2 -59.61 -29.60 -32.52
C ARG A 2 -59.72 -29.84 -31.02
N TYR A 3 -58.91 -29.14 -30.22
CA TYR A 3 -59.04 -29.18 -28.77
C TYR A 3 -60.37 -28.55 -28.35
N SER A 4 -61.00 -29.10 -27.30
CA SER A 4 -62.22 -28.50 -26.74
C SER A 4 -61.89 -27.18 -26.05
N GLU A 5 -62.84 -26.24 -26.07
CA GLU A 5 -62.68 -24.93 -25.43
C GLU A 5 -62.33 -25.06 -23.93
N GLN A 6 -62.97 -26.00 -23.23
CA GLN A 6 -62.71 -26.30 -21.83
C GLN A 6 -61.25 -26.76 -21.58
N PHE A 7 -60.65 -27.49 -22.52
CA PHE A 7 -59.26 -27.93 -22.40
C PHE A 7 -58.28 -26.77 -22.60
N MET A 8 -58.56 -25.89 -23.56
CA MET A 8 -57.75 -24.68 -23.80
C MET A 8 -57.80 -23.75 -22.58
N GLU A 9 -59.01 -23.51 -22.04
CA GLU A 9 -59.21 -22.67 -20.87
C GLU A 9 -58.49 -23.22 -19.62
N HIS A 10 -58.52 -24.55 -19.41
CA HIS A 10 -57.77 -25.19 -18.34
C HIS A 10 -56.25 -24.98 -18.45
N ILE A 11 -55.69 -25.04 -19.67
CA ILE A 11 -54.26 -24.77 -19.92
C ILE A 11 -53.93 -23.32 -19.59
N GLU A 12 -54.76 -22.37 -20.04
CA GLU A 12 -54.57 -20.95 -19.79
C GLU A 12 -54.58 -20.62 -18.30
N TYR A 13 -55.56 -21.13 -17.54
CA TYR A 13 -55.61 -20.94 -16.09
C TYR A 13 -54.44 -21.60 -15.37
N SER A 14 -54.03 -22.80 -15.78
CA SER A 14 -52.89 -23.51 -15.20
C SER A 14 -51.59 -22.72 -15.41
N PHE A 15 -51.39 -22.18 -16.61
CA PHE A 15 -50.25 -21.34 -16.94
C PHE A 15 -50.28 -20.02 -16.17
N ALA A 16 -51.42 -19.35 -16.11
CA ALA A 16 -51.59 -18.11 -15.34
C ALA A 16 -51.31 -18.33 -13.84
N ALA A 17 -51.78 -19.43 -13.26
CA ALA A 17 -51.48 -19.81 -11.88
C ALA A 17 -49.98 -20.05 -11.66
N PHE A 18 -49.33 -20.76 -12.59
CA PHE A 18 -47.89 -20.96 -12.57
C PHE A 18 -47.12 -19.63 -12.59
N CYS A 19 -47.43 -18.73 -13.53
CA CYS A 19 -46.79 -17.42 -13.61
C CYS A 19 -46.96 -16.61 -12.32
N ARG A 20 -48.15 -16.62 -11.72
CA ARG A 20 -48.41 -15.91 -10.45
C ARG A 20 -47.56 -16.47 -9.31
N ILE A 21 -47.38 -17.79 -9.23
CA ILE A 21 -46.54 -18.44 -8.22
C ILE A 21 -45.07 -18.05 -8.42
N VAL A 22 -44.58 -18.10 -9.65
CA VAL A 22 -43.20 -17.74 -9.98
C VAL A 22 -42.91 -16.29 -9.62
N LEU A 23 -43.78 -15.36 -10.01
CA LEU A 23 -43.63 -13.92 -9.68
C LEU A 23 -43.64 -13.68 -8.17
N ARG A 24 -44.54 -14.35 -7.43
CA ARG A 24 -44.61 -14.25 -5.97
C ARG A 24 -43.31 -14.74 -5.32
N ASN A 25 -42.78 -15.88 -5.77
CA ASN A 25 -41.54 -16.43 -5.24
C ASN A 25 -40.32 -15.57 -5.58
N ALA A 26 -40.26 -15.03 -6.81
CA ALA A 26 -39.23 -14.10 -7.22
C ALA A 26 -39.23 -12.84 -6.34
N ALA A 27 -40.41 -12.26 -6.09
CA ALA A 27 -40.55 -11.11 -5.19
C ALA A 27 -40.10 -11.45 -3.76
N LEU A 28 -40.49 -12.60 -3.22
CA LEU A 28 -40.05 -13.04 -1.88
C LEU A 28 -38.54 -13.22 -1.79
N ASN A 29 -37.90 -13.76 -2.83
CA ASN A 29 -36.44 -13.89 -2.89
C ASN A 29 -35.76 -12.51 -2.92
N ALA A 30 -36.24 -11.59 -3.76
CA ALA A 30 -35.72 -10.22 -3.78
C ALA A 30 -35.82 -9.53 -2.41
N TYR A 31 -36.96 -9.66 -1.72
CA TYR A 31 -37.12 -9.12 -0.36
C TYR A 31 -36.18 -9.76 0.67
N ARG A 32 -35.88 -11.05 0.55
CA ARG A 32 -34.89 -11.72 1.40
C ARG A 32 -33.49 -11.17 1.15
N ASP A 33 -33.11 -11.00 -0.11
CA ASP A 33 -31.80 -10.46 -0.50
C ASP A 33 -31.63 -9.01 0.00
N PHE A 34 -32.65 -8.16 -0.19
CA PHE A 34 -32.64 -6.80 0.34
C PHE A 34 -32.49 -6.78 1.87
N ARG A 35 -33.17 -7.69 2.58
CA ARG A 35 -33.03 -7.80 4.04
C ARG A 35 -31.64 -8.25 4.45
N GLN A 36 -31.01 -9.16 3.71
CA GLN A 36 -29.66 -9.64 3.99
C GLN A 36 -28.62 -8.55 3.73
N LYS A 37 -28.74 -7.81 2.63
CA LYS A 37 -27.91 -6.64 2.32
C LYS A 37 -28.02 -5.59 3.41
N LYS A 38 -29.24 -5.19 3.80
CA LYS A 38 -29.45 -4.19 4.87
C LYS A 38 -28.88 -4.58 6.24
N LYS A 39 -28.71 -5.88 6.53
CA LYS A 39 -28.05 -6.34 7.77
C LYS A 39 -26.53 -6.19 7.75
N ARG A 40 -25.91 -6.15 6.57
CA ARG A 40 -24.45 -6.15 6.39
C ARG A 40 -23.92 -4.82 5.85
N GLU A 41 -24.75 -4.10 5.10
CA GLU A 41 -24.41 -2.85 4.43
C GLU A 41 -24.92 -1.66 5.24
N VAL A 42 -24.09 -0.62 5.34
CA VAL A 42 -24.41 0.67 5.95
C VAL A 42 -24.33 1.73 4.86
N SER A 43 -25.24 2.70 4.87
CA SER A 43 -25.21 3.81 3.89
C SER A 43 -23.93 4.62 4.02
N LEU A 44 -23.30 4.97 2.90
CA LEU A 44 -22.15 5.88 2.87
C LEU A 44 -22.50 7.23 3.49
N ASP A 45 -23.69 7.77 3.22
CA ASP A 45 -24.17 9.04 3.79
C ASP A 45 -24.27 8.99 5.32
N TYR A 46 -24.72 7.85 5.86
CA TYR A 46 -24.73 7.61 7.30
C TYR A 46 -23.32 7.50 7.88
N LEU A 47 -22.39 6.85 7.17
CA LEU A 47 -20.99 6.77 7.60
C LEU A 47 -20.32 8.15 7.62
N MET A 48 -20.53 8.96 6.58
CA MET A 48 -19.96 10.29 6.45
C MET A 48 -20.55 11.31 7.44
N SER A 49 -21.83 11.17 7.80
CA SER A 49 -22.47 12.06 8.77
C SER A 49 -22.16 11.70 10.22
N LYS A 50 -22.00 10.40 10.54
CA LYS A 50 -21.79 9.92 11.91
C LYS A 50 -20.31 9.85 12.32
N MET A 51 -19.42 9.63 11.36
CA MET A 51 -17.98 9.64 11.58
C MET A 51 -17.38 10.75 10.71
N SER A 52 -16.54 11.61 11.30
CA SER A 52 -15.57 12.41 10.55
C SER A 52 -14.51 11.46 10.00
N PHE A 53 -14.92 10.60 9.08
CA PHE A 53 -14.10 9.52 8.54
C PHE A 53 -13.08 10.18 7.62
N GLU A 54 -11.81 10.22 8.03
CA GLU A 54 -10.73 10.32 7.06
C GLU A 54 -10.81 9.03 6.22
N PRO A 55 -11.08 9.11 4.89
CA PRO A 55 -11.27 7.94 4.04
C PRO A 55 -10.01 7.09 3.87
N PHE A 56 -8.94 7.44 4.57
CA PHE A 56 -7.67 6.76 4.60
C PHE A 56 -7.34 6.40 6.05
N THR A 57 -6.82 5.18 6.23
CA THR A 57 -6.03 4.85 7.41
C THR A 57 -4.58 5.07 7.04
N THR A 58 -3.90 6.04 7.65
CA THR A 58 -2.43 6.04 7.61
C THR A 58 -1.96 4.87 8.46
N ASP A 59 -0.98 4.11 7.98
CA ASP A 59 -0.37 3.09 8.81
C ASP A 59 0.44 3.78 9.92
N ASN A 60 -0.17 3.92 11.10
CA ASN A 60 0.44 4.55 12.27
C ASN A 60 1.66 3.75 12.78
N TYR A 61 1.98 2.60 12.19
CA TYR A 61 3.22 1.88 12.45
C TYR A 61 4.45 2.78 12.28
N PHE A 62 4.41 3.74 11.34
CA PHE A 62 5.54 4.62 11.09
C PHE A 62 5.64 5.85 12.01
N GLU A 63 4.59 6.17 12.78
CA GLU A 63 4.54 7.36 13.65
C GLU A 63 5.47 7.25 14.87
N GLN A 64 5.84 6.03 15.26
CA GLN A 64 6.75 5.79 16.38
C GLN A 64 8.21 6.05 16.04
N TYR A 65 8.56 6.12 14.75
CA TYR A 65 9.93 6.37 14.33
C TYR A 65 10.21 7.87 14.26
N LYS A 66 11.42 8.26 14.65
CA LYS A 66 11.96 9.60 14.43
C LYS A 66 12.80 9.58 13.15
N PRO A 67 12.20 9.82 11.97
CA PRO A 67 12.94 9.76 10.71
C PRO A 67 13.96 10.89 10.63
N THR A 68 15.19 10.55 10.26
CA THR A 68 16.24 11.52 10.01
C THR A 68 16.36 11.78 8.52
N THR A 69 16.38 13.04 8.12
CA THR A 69 16.47 13.44 6.71
C THR A 69 17.87 13.91 6.38
N PHE A 70 18.48 13.33 5.34
CA PHE A 70 19.74 13.79 4.77
C PHE A 70 19.48 14.50 3.45
N VAL A 71 20.09 15.67 3.25
CA VAL A 71 20.02 16.39 1.97
C VAL A 71 21.27 16.07 1.16
N VAL A 72 21.10 15.45 0.00
CA VAL A 72 22.18 15.08 -0.91
C VAL A 72 21.82 15.57 -2.31
N LYS A 73 22.68 16.41 -2.91
CA LYS A 73 22.45 17.00 -4.24
C LYS A 73 21.09 17.69 -4.39
N GLY A 74 20.62 18.33 -3.32
CA GLY A 74 19.31 18.99 -3.27
C GLY A 74 18.11 18.04 -3.13
N GLN A 75 18.34 16.72 -3.12
CA GLN A 75 17.29 15.72 -2.89
C GLN A 75 17.28 15.30 -1.41
N LYS A 76 16.07 15.09 -0.87
CA LYS A 76 15.87 14.66 0.52
C LYS A 76 15.79 13.14 0.57
N VAL A 77 16.69 12.53 1.34
CA VAL A 77 16.67 11.08 1.64
C VAL A 77 16.28 10.90 3.09
N THR A 78 15.10 10.31 3.32
CA THR A 78 14.56 10.09 4.66
C THR A 78 14.86 8.68 5.13
N VAL A 79 15.55 8.54 6.26
CA VAL A 79 15.89 7.26 6.87
C VAL A 79 15.03 7.08 8.12
N VAL A 80 14.13 6.09 8.08
CA VAL A 80 13.17 5.79 9.17
C VAL A 80 13.86 5.11 10.36
N SER A 81 14.83 4.25 10.11
CA SER A 81 15.56 3.55 11.18
C SER A 81 16.52 4.51 11.89
N GLU A 82 16.25 4.79 13.17
CA GLU A 82 17.10 5.62 14.05
C GLU A 82 18.53 5.08 14.11
N ARG A 83 18.67 3.77 14.34
CA ARG A 83 19.98 3.08 14.37
C ARG A 83 20.78 3.27 13.08
N LEU A 84 20.14 3.18 11.91
CA LEU A 84 20.81 3.42 10.64
C LEU A 84 21.16 4.89 10.45
N ALA A 85 20.26 5.81 10.82
CA ALA A 85 20.48 7.23 10.75
C ALA A 85 21.67 7.68 11.61
N ASP A 86 21.81 7.12 12.81
CA ASP A 86 22.93 7.41 13.71
C ASP A 86 24.25 6.88 13.14
N ALA A 87 24.26 5.63 12.65
CA ALA A 87 25.44 5.06 12.01
C ALA A 87 25.88 5.86 10.77
N LEU A 88 24.92 6.33 9.96
CA LEU A 88 25.20 7.22 8.83
C LEU A 88 25.74 8.58 9.29
N SER A 89 25.22 9.12 10.40
CA SER A 89 25.68 10.41 10.94
C SER A 89 27.10 10.38 11.49
N LYS A 90 27.58 9.21 11.94
CA LYS A 90 28.99 9.01 12.34
C LYS A 90 29.97 8.91 11.18
N LEU A 91 29.50 8.68 9.95
CA LEU A 91 30.36 8.70 8.76
C LEU A 91 30.76 10.14 8.40
N SER A 92 31.92 10.29 7.76
CA SER A 92 32.29 11.59 7.18
C SER A 92 31.27 11.99 6.11
N GLU A 93 31.01 13.29 6.00
CA GLU A 93 30.01 13.82 5.07
C GLU A 93 30.21 13.31 3.64
N GLN A 94 31.44 13.32 3.14
CA GLN A 94 31.77 12.81 1.81
C GLN A 94 31.39 11.34 1.64
N ARG A 95 31.71 10.48 2.61
CA ARG A 95 31.44 9.04 2.55
C ARG A 95 29.94 8.75 2.64
N ARG A 96 29.25 9.49 3.50
CA ARG A 96 27.79 9.43 3.61
C ARG A 96 27.13 9.82 2.29
N THR A 97 27.54 10.94 1.69
CA THR A 97 27.01 11.43 0.42
C THR A 97 27.22 10.43 -0.71
N VAL A 98 28.41 9.82 -0.83
CA VAL A 98 28.70 8.78 -1.82
C VAL A 98 27.77 7.57 -1.67
N LEU A 99 27.53 7.10 -0.43
CA LEU A 99 26.60 5.99 -0.18
C LEU A 99 25.17 6.36 -0.56
N LEU A 100 24.72 7.54 -0.13
CA LEU A 100 23.35 7.99 -0.39
C LEU A 100 23.10 8.20 -1.88
N MET A 101 24.08 8.75 -2.60
CA MET A 101 24.02 8.87 -4.06
C MET A 101 23.87 7.50 -4.74
N TYR A 102 24.64 6.51 -4.30
CA TYR A 102 24.63 5.17 -4.92
C TYR A 102 23.35 4.39 -4.61
N PHE A 103 22.97 4.29 -3.34
CA PHE A 103 21.86 3.41 -2.93
C PHE A 103 20.47 4.04 -3.07
N PHE A 104 20.36 5.36 -2.89
CA PHE A 104 19.05 6.03 -2.85
C PHE A 104 18.79 6.93 -4.05
N LEU A 105 19.83 7.53 -4.64
CA LEU A 105 19.68 8.42 -5.80
C LEU A 105 20.00 7.74 -7.14
N GLY A 106 20.38 6.45 -7.13
CA GLY A 106 20.62 5.67 -8.35
C GLY A 106 21.89 6.01 -9.12
N TYR A 107 22.83 6.74 -8.53
CA TYR A 107 24.08 7.11 -9.20
C TYR A 107 25.02 5.91 -9.32
N THR A 108 25.69 5.81 -10.47
CA THR A 108 26.77 4.85 -10.71
C THR A 108 28.10 5.35 -10.13
N ASP A 109 29.04 4.43 -9.84
CA ASP A 109 30.40 4.79 -9.40
C ASP A 109 31.11 5.75 -10.37
N THR A 110 30.80 5.65 -11.67
CA THR A 110 31.30 6.55 -12.71
C THR A 110 30.76 7.96 -12.57
N GLU A 111 29.46 8.11 -12.31
CA GLU A 111 28.82 9.42 -12.14
C GLU A 111 29.24 10.06 -10.82
N VAL A 112 29.31 9.28 -9.74
CA VAL A 112 29.87 9.75 -8.47
C VAL A 112 31.31 10.22 -8.66
N GLY A 113 32.15 9.46 -9.37
CA GLY A 113 33.52 9.87 -9.67
C GLY A 113 33.57 11.21 -10.41
N LYS A 114 32.78 11.35 -11.49
CA LYS A 114 32.67 12.60 -12.28
C LYS A 114 32.25 13.79 -11.41
N GLU A 115 31.27 13.59 -10.53
CA GLU A 115 30.77 14.62 -9.63
C GLU A 115 31.84 15.18 -8.68
N TYR A 116 32.79 14.34 -8.27
CA TYR A 116 33.92 14.73 -7.42
C TYR A 116 35.22 14.98 -8.19
N GLY A 117 35.19 14.98 -9.53
CA GLY A 117 36.39 15.10 -10.36
C GLY A 117 37.42 13.98 -10.15
N ARG A 118 36.97 12.78 -9.80
CA ARG A 118 37.80 11.59 -9.53
C ARG A 118 37.48 10.43 -10.46
N SER A 119 38.35 9.42 -10.46
CA SER A 119 38.13 8.19 -11.22
C SER A 119 37.01 7.35 -10.58
N ARG A 120 36.41 6.47 -11.39
CA ARG A 120 35.46 5.45 -10.94
C ARG A 120 36.02 4.60 -9.78
N SER A 121 37.30 4.23 -9.85
CA SER A 121 37.93 3.37 -8.84
C SER A 121 38.03 4.07 -7.48
N THR A 122 38.32 5.37 -7.47
CA THR A 122 38.32 6.17 -6.24
C THR A 122 36.92 6.28 -5.63
N ALA A 123 35.90 6.52 -6.45
CA ALA A 123 34.50 6.53 -5.98
C ALA A 123 34.08 5.18 -5.38
N ASN A 124 34.41 4.07 -6.06
CA ASN A 124 34.15 2.73 -5.55
C ASN A 124 34.91 2.44 -4.24
N TYR A 125 36.17 2.89 -4.12
CA TYR A 125 36.93 2.78 -2.88
C TYR A 125 36.26 3.54 -1.73
N TRP A 126 35.79 4.77 -1.97
CA TRP A 126 35.06 5.54 -0.96
C TRP A 126 33.78 4.83 -0.53
N LYS A 127 33.01 4.28 -1.48
CA LYS A 127 31.81 3.48 -1.20
C LYS A 127 32.12 2.26 -0.33
N LEU A 128 33.11 1.44 -0.72
CA LEU A 128 33.49 0.24 0.03
C LEU A 128 34.03 0.58 1.41
N SER A 129 34.84 1.64 1.53
CA SER A 129 35.35 2.13 2.81
C SER A 129 34.22 2.62 3.72
N ALA A 130 33.24 3.33 3.17
CA ALA A 130 32.06 3.79 3.89
C ALA A 130 31.21 2.62 4.38
N LEU A 131 30.95 1.62 3.53
CA LEU A 131 30.24 0.39 3.92
C LEU A 131 30.96 -0.38 5.03
N LYS A 132 32.29 -0.49 4.96
CA LYS A 132 33.09 -1.15 6.00
C LYS A 132 32.97 -0.43 7.34
N ASN A 133 32.97 0.90 7.33
CA ASN A 133 32.76 1.70 8.55
C ASN A 133 31.34 1.57 9.08
N LEU A 134 30.34 1.65 8.20
CA LEU A 134 28.93 1.50 8.57
C LEU A 134 28.68 0.14 9.23
N ARG A 135 29.23 -0.93 8.65
CA ARG A 135 29.15 -2.28 9.21
C ARG A 135 29.74 -2.35 10.61
N LYS A 136 30.93 -1.77 10.83
CA LYS A 136 31.55 -1.72 12.17
C LYS A 136 30.69 -0.98 13.18
N GLU A 137 30.14 0.17 12.81
CA GLU A 137 29.28 0.93 13.73
C GLU A 137 27.99 0.18 14.06
N LEU A 138 27.36 -0.46 13.07
CA LEU A 138 26.18 -1.28 13.30
C LEU A 138 26.50 -2.53 14.12
N GLU A 139 27.63 -3.20 13.90
CA GLU A 139 28.03 -4.37 14.70
C GLU A 139 28.32 -3.99 16.15
N LYS A 140 28.96 -2.84 16.44
CA LYS A 140 29.18 -2.37 17.82
C LYS A 140 27.88 -2.20 18.59
N THR A 141 26.87 -1.59 17.97
CA THR A 141 25.55 -1.38 18.60
C THR A 141 24.82 -2.68 18.92
N ASN A 142 25.16 -3.82 18.30
CA ASN A 142 24.58 -5.13 18.68
C ASN A 142 25.15 -5.70 19.99
N TYR A 143 26.29 -5.20 20.48
CA TYR A 143 26.91 -5.67 21.72
C TYR A 143 26.59 -4.77 22.92
N GLU A 144 25.91 -3.64 22.69
CA GLU A 144 25.51 -2.67 23.71
C GLU A 144 24.00 -2.73 24.03
N GLU A 145 23.25 -3.61 23.34
CA GLU A 145 21.87 -4.04 23.64
C GLU A 145 21.88 -5.36 24.42
#